data_AF-A0A5M8SDK9-F1
#
_entry.id   AF-A0A5M8SDK9-F1
#
_cell.length_a   1.000
_cell.length_b   1.000
_cell.length_c   1.000
_cell.angle_alpha   90.00
_cell.angle_beta   90.00
_cell.angle_gamma   90.00
#
_symmetry.space_group_name_H-M   'P 1'
#
loop_
_entity.id
_entity.type
_entity.pdbx_description
1 polymer ?
#
loop_
_entity_poly.entity_id
_entity_poly.type
_entity_poly.pdbx_seq_one_letter_code
_entity_poly.pdbx_strand_id
1 'polypeptide(L)'
;MPETVTKSEKPQKLVTVVCACIKAPGGRDVLLSMRRAPGIPGLDGKWELPGGKIEFGETPVAAIAREIQEELGLRIKVGRLLPYLHTNLWEYPHVTTHVVLAGYECELAESSIPKLGPDARWCRPEEIDFDDTLPGTREFITLALKDDLFNRISITFESGKNEGHSQSQFTVATQPTLFSEYGLVKYWGKVGDRLKVRIEEFDSPRLLDYEIIEIAKRKLADGYHITAVKGPDRAFKPLLNIIEIAKARNQFSSI
;
A
#
# COMPACT_ATOMS: atom_id res chain seq x y z
N MET A 1 -53.23 -19.87 -0.55
CA MET A 1 -52.43 -19.44 0.61
C MET A 1 -51.01 -19.28 0.13
N PRO A 2 -50.32 -18.15 0.34
CA PRO A 2 -48.91 -18.08 0.01
C PRO A 2 -48.12 -18.79 1.12
N GLU A 3 -47.23 -19.69 0.71
CA GLU A 3 -46.29 -20.39 1.57
C GLU A 3 -45.40 -19.36 2.27
N THR A 4 -45.34 -19.45 3.59
CA THR A 4 -44.44 -18.67 4.43
C THR A 4 -43.03 -19.25 4.24
N VAL A 5 -42.21 -18.59 3.42
CA VAL A 5 -40.78 -18.86 3.39
C VAL A 5 -40.19 -18.38 4.71
N THR A 6 -39.88 -19.33 5.60
CA THR A 6 -39.14 -19.08 6.84
C THR A 6 -37.75 -18.56 6.51
N LYS A 7 -37.53 -17.24 6.66
CA LYS A 7 -36.19 -16.64 6.72
C LYS A 7 -35.49 -17.13 7.99
N SER A 8 -34.66 -18.17 7.85
CA SER A 8 -33.55 -18.39 8.77
C SER A 8 -32.33 -17.65 8.21
N GLU A 9 -32.33 -16.31 8.26
CA GLU A 9 -31.14 -15.53 7.91
C GLU A 9 -30.12 -15.72 9.03
N LYS A 10 -29.06 -16.49 8.76
CA LYS A 10 -27.93 -16.67 9.68
C LYS A 10 -27.44 -15.29 10.14
N PRO A 11 -27.05 -15.12 11.42
CA PRO A 11 -26.51 -13.85 11.89
C PRO A 11 -25.31 -13.44 11.03
N GLN A 12 -25.23 -12.14 10.74
CA GLN A 12 -24.15 -11.56 9.94
C GLN A 12 -23.14 -10.90 10.87
N LYS A 13 -21.86 -11.07 10.57
CA LYS A 13 -20.76 -10.48 11.33
C LYS A 13 -19.80 -9.78 10.37
N LEU A 14 -19.43 -8.54 10.68
CA LEU A 14 -18.30 -7.85 10.06
C LEU A 14 -17.06 -8.05 10.91
N VAL A 15 -15.94 -8.42 10.30
CA VAL A 15 -14.66 -8.60 10.97
C VAL A 15 -13.57 -7.89 10.20
N THR A 16 -12.80 -7.05 10.88
CA THR A 16 -11.61 -6.44 10.32
C THR A 16 -10.39 -7.26 10.71
N VAL A 17 -9.56 -7.58 9.72
CA VAL A 17 -8.39 -8.45 9.84
C VAL A 17 -7.18 -7.71 9.28
N VAL A 18 -6.02 -7.95 9.87
CA VAL A 18 -4.72 -7.50 9.38
C VAL A 18 -3.82 -8.67 9.07
N CYS A 19 -3.03 -8.59 8.01
CA CYS A 19 -1.96 -9.55 7.72
C CYS A 19 -0.61 -8.85 7.51
N ALA A 20 0.47 -9.58 7.74
CA ALA A 20 1.83 -9.09 7.59
C ALA A 20 2.51 -9.76 6.38
N CYS A 21 2.95 -8.97 5.42
CA CYS A 21 3.95 -9.40 4.46
C CYS A 21 5.33 -9.16 5.07
N ILE A 22 5.84 -10.16 5.78
CA ILE A 22 7.13 -10.10 6.46
C ILE A 22 8.22 -10.53 5.47
N LYS A 23 9.18 -9.62 5.20
CA LYS A 23 10.34 -9.90 4.35
C LYS A 23 11.50 -10.48 5.17
N ALA A 24 12.19 -11.47 4.62
CA ALA A 24 13.41 -12.00 5.21
C ALA A 24 14.55 -10.96 5.16
N PRO A 25 15.44 -10.91 6.17
CA PRO A 25 16.60 -10.03 6.12
C PRO A 25 17.45 -10.25 4.86
N GLY A 26 17.68 -9.18 4.09
CA GLY A 26 18.53 -9.21 2.89
C GLY A 26 17.97 -9.96 1.67
N GLY A 27 16.71 -10.42 1.72
CA GLY A 27 16.10 -11.26 0.69
C GLY A 27 14.77 -10.74 0.14
N ARG A 28 14.21 -11.50 -0.80
CA ARG A 28 12.83 -11.32 -1.33
C ARG A 28 11.84 -12.33 -0.74
N ASP A 29 12.33 -13.24 0.09
CA ASP A 29 11.51 -14.30 0.67
C ASP A 29 10.50 -13.69 1.63
N VAL A 30 9.30 -14.24 1.60
CA VAL A 30 8.17 -13.81 2.43
C VAL A 30 7.76 -14.95 3.35
N LEU A 31 7.35 -14.60 4.56
CA LEU A 31 6.88 -15.58 5.53
C LEU A 31 5.41 -15.93 5.28
N LEU A 32 5.11 -17.21 5.07
CA LEU A 32 3.76 -17.74 5.02
C LEU A 32 3.48 -18.62 6.24
N SER A 33 2.23 -18.64 6.67
CA SER A 33 1.69 -19.56 7.67
C SER A 33 0.58 -20.40 7.09
N MET A 34 0.41 -21.62 7.59
CA MET A 34 -0.67 -22.52 7.19
C MET A 34 -1.87 -22.29 8.09
N ARG A 35 -3.04 -22.10 7.47
CA ARG A 35 -4.29 -21.91 8.18
C ARG A 35 -4.76 -23.24 8.76
N ARG A 36 -4.97 -23.24 10.08
CA ARG A 36 -5.58 -24.36 10.81
C ARG A 36 -7.05 -24.04 11.07
N ALA A 37 -7.92 -24.58 10.25
CA ALA A 37 -9.36 -24.35 10.27
C ALA A 37 -10.12 -25.68 10.08
N PRO A 38 -9.92 -26.66 10.98
CA PRO A 38 -10.41 -28.01 10.80
C PRO A 38 -11.93 -28.03 10.61
N GLY A 39 -12.39 -28.77 9.60
CA GLY A 39 -13.80 -28.90 9.27
C GLY A 39 -14.39 -27.74 8.47
N ILE A 40 -13.58 -26.79 7.99
CA ILE A 40 -14.03 -25.73 7.08
C ILE A 40 -13.43 -25.97 5.68
N PRO A 41 -14.22 -26.49 4.72
CA PRO A 41 -13.75 -26.78 3.37
C PRO A 41 -13.12 -25.56 2.71
N GLY A 42 -11.95 -25.74 2.10
CA GLY A 42 -11.23 -24.68 1.37
C GLY A 42 -10.45 -23.69 2.23
N LEU A 43 -10.49 -23.81 3.56
CA LEU A 43 -9.66 -23.02 4.48
C LEU A 43 -8.55 -23.84 5.16
N ASP A 44 -8.87 -25.06 5.59
CA ASP A 44 -7.91 -25.88 6.33
C ASP A 44 -6.73 -26.31 5.46
N GLY A 45 -5.52 -26.12 5.97
CA GLY A 45 -4.28 -26.50 5.30
C GLY A 45 -3.79 -25.53 4.21
N LYS A 46 -4.53 -24.46 3.92
CA LYS A 46 -4.12 -23.43 2.94
C LYS A 46 -3.05 -22.51 3.50
N TRP A 47 -2.17 -22.02 2.64
CA TRP A 47 -1.15 -21.03 3.02
C TRP A 47 -1.73 -19.61 3.00
N GLU A 48 -1.34 -18.78 3.96
CA GLU A 48 -1.74 -17.38 4.06
C GLU A 48 -0.60 -16.51 4.57
N LEU A 49 -0.75 -15.18 4.46
CA LEU A 49 0.08 -14.25 5.21
C LEU A 49 -0.34 -14.30 6.68
N PRO A 50 0.61 -14.37 7.62
CA PRO A 50 0.29 -14.45 9.05
C PRO A 50 -0.37 -13.15 9.54
N GLY A 51 -1.20 -13.27 10.57
CA GLY A 51 -1.98 -12.16 11.11
C GLY A 51 -3.37 -12.59 11.56
N GLY A 52 -4.17 -11.62 11.98
CA GLY A 52 -5.42 -11.93 12.65
C GLY A 52 -6.33 -10.72 12.83
N LYS A 53 -7.27 -10.88 13.75
CA LYS A 53 -8.39 -9.93 13.91
C LYS A 53 -7.91 -8.70 14.68
N ILE A 54 -8.43 -7.55 14.29
CA ILE A 54 -8.28 -6.34 15.11
C ILE A 54 -9.27 -6.45 16.27
N GLU A 55 -8.78 -6.31 17.50
CA GLU A 55 -9.64 -6.27 18.69
C GLU A 55 -10.31 -4.90 18.87
N PHE A 56 -11.37 -4.86 19.68
CA PHE A 56 -12.09 -3.61 19.93
C PHE A 56 -11.19 -2.59 20.65
N GLY A 57 -11.03 -1.41 20.06
CA GLY A 57 -10.16 -0.35 20.58
C GLY A 57 -8.68 -0.51 20.19
N GLU A 58 -8.31 -1.57 19.48
CA GLU A 58 -6.95 -1.82 19.02
C GLU A 58 -6.66 -1.12 17.69
N THR A 59 -5.45 -0.56 17.53
CA THR A 59 -5.02 -0.02 16.23
C THR A 59 -4.57 -1.16 15.31
N PRO A 60 -4.73 -1.05 13.97
CA PRO A 60 -4.28 -2.09 13.05
C PRO A 60 -2.79 -2.46 13.18
N VAL A 61 -1.94 -1.47 13.49
CA VAL A 61 -0.49 -1.65 13.69
C VAL A 61 -0.20 -2.42 14.98
N ALA A 62 -0.95 -2.14 16.06
CA ALA A 62 -0.82 -2.89 17.31
C ALA A 62 -1.33 -4.34 17.14
N ALA A 63 -2.47 -4.50 16.47
CA ALA A 63 -3.05 -5.81 16.18
C ALA A 63 -2.07 -6.72 15.43
N ILE A 64 -1.48 -6.24 14.33
CA ILE A 64 -0.57 -7.09 13.56
C ILE A 64 0.70 -7.43 14.33
N ALA A 65 1.23 -6.51 15.13
CA ALA A 65 2.40 -6.80 15.97
C ALA A 65 2.09 -7.85 17.04
N ARG A 66 0.90 -7.80 17.66
CA ARG A 66 0.41 -8.79 18.64
C ARG A 66 0.23 -10.16 17.98
N GLU A 67 -0.53 -10.23 16.89
CA GLU A 67 -0.85 -11.49 16.19
C GLU A 67 0.42 -12.21 15.75
N ILE A 68 1.39 -11.52 15.16
CA ILE A 68 2.66 -12.14 14.75
C ILE A 68 3.48 -12.66 15.95
N GLN A 69 3.41 -11.97 17.09
CA GLN A 69 4.06 -12.42 18.31
C GLN A 69 3.36 -13.65 18.92
N GLU A 70 2.03 -13.73 18.84
CA GLU A 70 1.21 -14.85 19.35
C GLU A 70 1.31 -16.09 18.47
N GLU A 71 1.16 -15.94 17.15
CA GLU A 71 1.14 -17.05 16.19
C GLU A 71 2.53 -17.63 15.94
N LEU A 72 3.55 -16.76 15.84
CA LEU A 72 4.88 -17.16 15.34
C LEU A 72 6.00 -16.91 16.34
N GLY A 73 5.72 -16.26 17.47
CA GLY A 73 6.75 -15.89 18.43
C GLY A 73 7.70 -14.80 17.94
N LEU A 74 7.40 -14.12 16.83
CA LEU A 74 8.30 -13.17 16.17
C LEU A 74 8.00 -11.74 16.57
N ARG A 75 9.06 -10.91 16.58
CA ARG A 75 8.93 -9.46 16.64
C ARG A 75 9.18 -8.87 15.26
N ILE A 76 8.32 -7.96 14.87
CA ILE A 76 8.38 -7.27 13.58
C ILE A 76 8.42 -5.75 13.76
N LYS A 77 9.01 -5.08 12.79
CA LYS A 77 8.84 -3.66 12.55
C LYS A 77 7.75 -3.49 11.50
N VAL A 78 6.63 -2.90 11.90
CA VAL A 78 5.50 -2.64 11.00
C VAL A 78 5.82 -1.43 10.13
N GLY A 79 5.79 -1.65 8.82
CA GLY A 79 6.03 -0.64 7.80
C GLY A 79 4.72 -0.01 7.31
N ARG A 80 4.68 0.29 6.00
CA ARG A 80 3.51 0.92 5.37
C ARG A 80 2.33 -0.05 5.26
N LEU A 81 1.13 0.51 5.33
CA LEU A 81 -0.07 -0.16 4.86
C LEU A 81 0.04 -0.37 3.34
N LEU A 82 -0.15 -1.60 2.89
CA LEU A 82 -0.24 -1.92 1.47
C LEU A 82 -1.55 -1.34 0.93
N PRO A 83 -1.57 -0.71 -0.25
CA PRO A 83 -2.72 0.07 -0.72
C PRO A 83 -3.94 -0.79 -1.14
N TYR A 84 -4.08 -2.02 -0.63
CA TYR A 84 -5.10 -3.00 -0.98
C TYR A 84 -5.98 -3.36 0.21
N LEU A 85 -7.29 -3.44 -0.04
CA LEU A 85 -8.24 -4.05 0.86
C LEU A 85 -8.84 -5.25 0.14
N HIS A 86 -8.79 -6.40 0.79
CA HIS A 86 -9.40 -7.61 0.32
C HIS A 86 -10.67 -7.90 1.11
N THR A 87 -11.77 -8.23 0.44
CA THR A 87 -13.05 -8.52 1.08
C THR A 87 -13.55 -9.89 0.69
N ASN A 88 -13.90 -10.71 1.68
CA ASN A 88 -14.50 -12.04 1.46
C ASN A 88 -15.73 -12.22 2.33
N LEU A 89 -16.70 -12.97 1.81
CA LEU A 89 -17.82 -13.50 2.57
C LEU A 89 -17.56 -14.98 2.87
N TRP A 90 -17.43 -15.30 4.15
CA TRP A 90 -17.28 -16.66 4.64
C TRP A 90 -18.59 -17.17 5.22
N GLU A 91 -19.09 -18.27 4.67
CA GLU A 91 -20.30 -18.92 5.16
C GLU A 91 -19.94 -20.05 6.14
N TYR A 92 -20.12 -19.79 7.43
CA TYR A 92 -20.02 -20.82 8.46
C TYR A 92 -21.40 -21.42 8.75
N PRO A 93 -21.49 -22.60 9.39
CA PRO A 93 -22.77 -23.22 9.73
C PRO A 93 -23.73 -22.30 10.51
N HIS A 94 -23.21 -21.45 11.40
CA HIS A 94 -24.00 -20.64 12.32
C HIS A 94 -23.91 -19.12 12.11
N VAL A 95 -23.07 -18.64 11.19
CA VAL A 95 -22.83 -17.20 10.97
C VAL A 95 -22.28 -16.97 9.57
N THR A 96 -22.69 -15.87 8.94
CA THR A 96 -22.04 -15.37 7.73
C THR A 96 -21.09 -14.24 8.14
N THR A 97 -19.81 -14.39 7.83
CA THR A 97 -18.78 -13.41 8.20
C THR A 97 -18.27 -12.66 6.97
N HIS A 98 -18.47 -11.35 6.95
CA HIS A 98 -17.81 -10.44 6.03
C HIS A 98 -16.45 -10.06 6.63
N VAL A 99 -15.37 -10.47 5.97
CA VAL A 99 -14.01 -10.10 6.33
C VAL A 99 -13.56 -8.94 5.49
N VAL A 100 -13.01 -7.91 6.13
CA VAL A 100 -12.24 -6.83 5.51
C VAL A 100 -10.79 -6.99 5.94
N LEU A 101 -9.93 -7.35 5.00
CA LEU A 101 -8.52 -7.65 5.24
C LEU A 101 -7.63 -6.51 4.71
N ALA A 102 -6.74 -6.02 5.58
CA ALA A 102 -5.72 -5.03 5.26
C ALA A 102 -4.32 -5.64 5.47
N GLY A 103 -3.39 -5.37 4.56
CA GLY A 103 -2.03 -5.92 4.63
C GLY A 103 -0.99 -4.87 4.96
N TYR A 104 -0.01 -5.20 5.81
CA TYR A 104 1.14 -4.37 6.11
C TYR A 104 2.41 -4.97 5.56
N GLU A 105 3.30 -4.11 5.04
CA GLU A 105 4.68 -4.48 4.81
C GLU A 105 5.41 -4.52 6.16
N CYS A 106 6.13 -5.60 6.44
CA CYS A 106 6.79 -5.81 7.71
C CYS A 106 8.23 -6.30 7.53
N GLU A 107 9.10 -5.91 8.45
CA GLU A 107 10.48 -6.39 8.54
C GLU A 107 10.63 -7.19 9.82
N LEU A 108 11.41 -8.28 9.77
CA LEU A 108 11.79 -8.98 10.99
C LEU A 108 12.68 -8.07 11.85
N ALA A 109 12.38 -7.94 13.14
CA ALA A 109 13.25 -7.19 14.04
C ALA A 109 14.60 -7.90 14.20
N GLU A 110 15.71 -7.17 14.24
CA GLU A 110 17.08 -7.74 14.32
C GLU A 110 17.27 -8.71 15.49
N SER A 111 16.56 -8.49 16.59
CA SER A 111 16.60 -9.34 17.80
C SER A 111 15.75 -10.61 17.69
N SER A 112 14.97 -10.77 16.62
CA SER A 112 14.02 -11.88 16.47
C SER A 112 14.66 -13.02 15.68
N ILE A 113 14.89 -14.15 16.36
CA ILE A 113 15.41 -15.37 15.73
C ILE A 113 14.21 -16.28 15.40
N PRO A 114 13.92 -16.55 14.12
CA PRO A 114 12.74 -17.32 13.76
C PRO A 114 12.90 -18.79 14.12
N LYS A 115 12.04 -19.27 15.02
CA LYS A 115 11.86 -20.70 15.31
C LYS A 115 10.48 -21.11 14.81
N LEU A 116 10.39 -21.33 13.50
CA LEU A 116 9.13 -21.65 12.84
C LEU A 116 8.75 -23.11 13.09
N GLY A 117 7.48 -23.35 13.39
CA GLY A 117 6.89 -24.70 13.38
C GLY A 117 6.65 -25.21 11.96
N PRO A 118 6.07 -26.42 11.80
CA PRO A 118 5.77 -26.98 10.48
C PRO A 118 4.74 -26.15 9.70
N ASP A 119 3.93 -25.35 10.39
CA ASP A 119 2.88 -24.50 9.82
C ASP A 119 3.36 -23.11 9.44
N ALA A 120 4.68 -22.85 9.41
CA ALA A 120 5.21 -21.58 8.94
C ALA A 120 6.51 -21.79 8.16
N ARG A 121 6.66 -21.08 7.04
CA ARG A 121 7.86 -21.19 6.20
C ARG A 121 8.16 -19.92 5.45
N TRP A 122 9.45 -19.67 5.25
CA TRP A 122 9.92 -18.70 4.28
C TRP A 122 9.74 -19.26 2.88
N CYS A 123 9.15 -18.47 2.00
CA CYS A 123 8.94 -18.84 0.60
C CYS A 123 9.54 -17.77 -0.30
N ARG A 124 10.25 -18.22 -1.34
CA ARG A 124 10.55 -17.36 -2.47
C ARG A 124 9.27 -17.09 -3.24
N PRO A 125 9.04 -15.87 -3.74
CA PRO A 125 7.77 -15.50 -4.40
C PRO A 125 7.46 -16.39 -5.60
N GLU A 126 8.48 -16.70 -6.40
CA GLU A 126 8.43 -17.60 -7.55
C GLU A 126 8.18 -19.09 -7.21
N GLU A 127 8.34 -19.50 -5.96
CA GLU A 127 8.10 -20.87 -5.49
C GLU A 127 6.72 -21.03 -4.82
N ILE A 128 5.95 -19.94 -4.67
CA ILE A 128 4.62 -19.97 -4.07
C ILE A 128 3.61 -20.50 -5.09
N ASP A 129 3.02 -21.65 -4.78
CA ASP A 129 1.79 -22.09 -5.43
C ASP A 129 0.61 -21.27 -4.89
N PHE A 130 0.24 -20.23 -5.61
CA PHE A 130 -0.85 -19.34 -5.21
C PHE A 130 -2.23 -19.98 -5.30
N ASP A 131 -2.40 -21.08 -6.03
CA ASP A 131 -3.66 -21.84 -6.03
C ASP A 131 -3.83 -22.62 -4.70
N ASP A 132 -2.74 -22.78 -3.96
CA ASP A 132 -2.73 -23.30 -2.60
C ASP A 132 -2.71 -22.23 -1.49
N THR A 133 -2.92 -20.96 -1.86
CA THR A 133 -3.03 -19.86 -0.90
C THR A 133 -4.47 -19.40 -0.69
N LEU A 134 -4.74 -18.69 0.40
CA LEU A 134 -6.01 -17.98 0.56
C LEU A 134 -6.11 -16.74 -0.32
N PRO A 135 -7.33 -16.36 -0.74
CA PRO A 135 -7.56 -15.15 -1.53
C PRO A 135 -6.95 -13.89 -0.89
N GLY A 136 -6.40 -13.01 -1.75
CA GLY A 136 -5.72 -11.78 -1.34
C GLY A 136 -4.21 -11.95 -1.08
N THR A 137 -3.72 -13.17 -0.83
CA THR A 137 -2.29 -13.45 -0.55
C THR A 137 -1.39 -13.03 -1.70
N ARG A 138 -1.75 -13.37 -2.94
CA ARG A 138 -1.00 -13.03 -4.15
C ARG A 138 -0.84 -11.52 -4.31
N GLU A 139 -1.93 -10.79 -4.14
CA GLU A 139 -1.98 -9.34 -4.29
C GLU A 139 -1.08 -8.69 -3.24
N PHE A 140 -1.24 -9.00 -1.96
CA PHE A 140 -0.41 -8.41 -0.90
C PHE A 140 1.10 -8.67 -1.09
N ILE A 141 1.49 -9.90 -1.44
CA ILE A 141 2.89 -10.25 -1.71
C ILE A 141 3.42 -9.49 -2.93
N THR A 142 2.62 -9.42 -4.00
CA THR A 142 2.99 -8.66 -5.20
C THR A 142 3.23 -7.19 -4.88
N LEU A 143 2.39 -6.58 -4.04
CA LEU A 143 2.50 -5.18 -3.65
C LEU A 143 3.71 -4.91 -2.76
N ALA A 144 3.98 -5.81 -1.79
CA ALA A 144 5.09 -5.67 -0.85
C ALA A 144 6.47 -5.86 -1.50
N LEU A 145 6.55 -6.67 -2.57
CA LEU A 145 7.80 -6.96 -3.28
C LEU A 145 8.06 -6.02 -4.46
N LYS A 146 7.01 -5.47 -5.06
CA LYS A 146 7.15 -4.48 -6.12
C LYS A 146 7.29 -3.10 -5.51
N ASP A 147 8.44 -2.87 -4.89
CA ASP A 147 8.77 -1.56 -4.32
C ASP A 147 8.59 -0.41 -5.33
N ASP A 148 8.76 -0.67 -6.63
CA ASP A 148 8.65 0.31 -7.74
C ASP A 148 7.24 0.78 -8.06
N LEU A 149 6.21 0.01 -7.71
CA LEU A 149 4.83 0.33 -8.09
C LEU A 149 4.23 1.48 -7.28
N PHE A 150 4.79 1.78 -6.09
CA PHE A 150 4.16 2.66 -5.11
C PHE A 150 5.07 3.77 -4.59
N ASN A 151 5.96 4.25 -5.46
CA ASN A 151 6.81 5.39 -5.18
C ASN A 151 5.98 6.67 -5.21
N ARG A 152 5.60 7.16 -4.02
CA ARG A 152 5.11 8.52 -3.88
C ARG A 152 6.25 9.48 -4.23
N ILE A 153 6.07 10.22 -5.30
CA ILE A 153 6.90 11.35 -5.68
C ILE A 153 6.13 12.60 -5.30
N SER A 154 6.79 13.59 -4.73
CA SER A 154 6.24 14.93 -4.61
C SER A 154 7.26 15.97 -5.05
N ILE A 155 6.85 16.88 -5.92
CA ILE A 155 7.68 17.97 -6.45
C ILE A 155 6.97 19.28 -6.14
N THR A 156 7.65 20.17 -5.43
CA THR A 156 7.13 21.48 -5.05
C THR A 156 7.76 22.57 -5.91
N PHE A 157 6.88 23.38 -6.51
CA PHE A 157 7.19 24.50 -7.38
C PHE A 157 6.78 25.81 -6.72
N GLU A 158 7.63 26.83 -6.83
CA GLU A 158 7.36 28.17 -6.33
C GLU A 158 7.64 29.22 -7.42
N SER A 159 6.77 30.23 -7.53
CA SER A 159 6.98 31.35 -8.45
C SER A 159 7.86 32.42 -7.80
N GLY A 160 8.89 32.88 -8.52
CA GLY A 160 9.74 34.00 -8.09
C GLY A 160 9.14 35.40 -8.33
N LYS A 161 7.93 35.51 -8.88
CA LYS A 161 7.29 36.81 -9.14
C LYS A 161 6.71 37.40 -7.85
N ASN A 162 7.48 38.30 -7.24
CA ASN A 162 7.09 39.10 -6.08
C ASN A 162 6.22 40.32 -6.49
N GLU A 163 5.23 40.13 -7.37
CA GLU A 163 4.34 41.22 -7.78
C GLU A 163 3.02 41.13 -7.01
N GLY A 164 3.02 41.65 -5.77
CA GLY A 164 1.83 42.08 -5.03
C GLY A 164 0.76 41.03 -4.66
N HIS A 165 0.87 39.80 -5.15
CA HIS A 165 -0.07 38.71 -4.93
C HIS A 165 0.68 37.46 -4.47
N SER A 166 0.24 36.95 -3.31
CA SER A 166 0.73 35.76 -2.60
C SER A 166 1.56 34.78 -3.43
N GLN A 167 2.75 34.44 -2.90
CA GLN A 167 3.62 33.36 -3.36
C GLN A 167 2.79 32.11 -3.70
N SER A 168 2.76 31.76 -4.99
CA SER A 168 1.99 30.61 -5.47
C SER A 168 2.88 29.37 -5.36
N GLN A 169 2.53 28.50 -4.43
CA GLN A 169 3.20 27.22 -4.20
C GLN A 169 2.33 26.08 -4.72
N PHE A 170 2.93 25.15 -5.44
CA PHE A 170 2.23 24.03 -6.04
C PHE A 170 3.02 22.74 -5.85
N THR A 171 2.37 21.70 -5.34
CA THR A 171 2.96 20.38 -5.23
C THR A 171 2.23 19.42 -6.17
N VAL A 172 2.99 18.78 -7.05
CA VAL A 172 2.54 17.58 -7.77
C VAL A 172 2.93 16.40 -6.90
N ALA A 173 1.98 15.55 -6.52
CA ALA A 173 2.31 14.28 -5.92
C ALA A 173 1.58 13.12 -6.56
N THR A 174 2.29 12.01 -6.69
CA THR A 174 1.69 10.73 -7.04
C THR A 174 1.20 10.07 -5.76
N GLN A 175 -0.07 9.64 -5.75
CA GLN A 175 -0.52 8.71 -4.74
C GLN A 175 -0.78 7.36 -5.38
N PRO A 176 -0.16 6.30 -4.85
CA PRO A 176 -0.53 4.96 -5.28
C PRO A 176 -1.97 4.66 -4.86
N THR A 177 -2.77 4.19 -5.82
CA THR A 177 -4.11 3.66 -5.54
C THR A 177 -4.35 2.41 -6.34
N LEU A 178 -5.04 1.46 -5.72
CA LEU A 178 -5.39 0.18 -6.35
C LEU A 178 -6.63 0.22 -7.24
N PHE A 179 -7.35 1.34 -7.31
CA PHE A 179 -8.62 1.46 -8.03
C PHE A 179 -8.59 2.30 -9.30
N SER A 180 -7.45 2.89 -9.64
CA SER A 180 -7.17 3.14 -11.05
C SER A 180 -6.26 2.00 -11.49
N GLU A 181 -6.48 1.44 -12.67
CA GLU A 181 -5.63 0.36 -13.16
C GLU A 181 -4.13 0.77 -13.15
N TYR A 182 -3.79 2.07 -12.99
CA TYR A 182 -2.43 2.58 -13.14
C TYR A 182 -1.96 3.84 -12.36
N GLY A 183 -2.65 4.25 -11.27
CA GLY A 183 -2.21 5.30 -10.31
C GLY A 183 -3.03 6.61 -10.29
N LEU A 184 -2.94 7.38 -9.19
CA LEU A 184 -3.55 8.71 -9.03
C LEU A 184 -2.49 9.82 -8.99
N VAL A 185 -2.71 10.92 -9.70
CA VAL A 185 -2.03 12.19 -9.42
C VAL A 185 -2.93 13.05 -8.56
N LYS A 186 -2.43 13.43 -7.39
CA LYS A 186 -3.04 14.49 -6.58
C LYS A 186 -2.25 15.77 -6.78
N TYR A 187 -2.93 16.76 -7.30
CA TYR A 187 -2.48 18.14 -7.29
C TYR A 187 -2.94 18.79 -6.00
N TRP A 188 -2.03 19.44 -5.27
CA TRP A 188 -2.45 20.44 -4.30
C TRP A 188 -1.55 21.67 -4.43
N GLY A 189 -2.17 22.85 -4.49
CA GLY A 189 -1.45 24.10 -4.53
C GLY A 189 -2.16 25.16 -3.70
N LYS A 190 -1.36 26.04 -3.09
CA LYS A 190 -1.84 27.24 -2.42
C LYS A 190 -1.70 28.40 -3.40
N VAL A 191 -2.83 28.97 -3.85
CA VAL A 191 -2.85 30.22 -4.62
C VAL A 191 -3.51 31.25 -3.72
N GLY A 192 -2.73 32.19 -3.16
CA GLY A 192 -3.26 33.02 -2.08
C GLY A 192 -3.39 32.25 -0.76
N ASP A 193 -4.55 32.38 -0.11
CA ASP A 193 -4.93 31.62 1.08
C ASP A 193 -5.81 30.39 0.82
N ARG A 194 -6.09 30.08 -0.45
CA ARG A 194 -6.97 28.97 -0.82
C ARG A 194 -6.18 27.74 -1.28
N LEU A 195 -6.42 26.61 -0.61
CA LEU A 195 -5.97 25.29 -1.06
C LEU A 195 -6.83 24.84 -2.24
N LYS A 196 -6.22 24.59 -3.39
CA LYS A 196 -6.87 23.93 -4.53
C LYS A 196 -6.35 22.51 -4.64
N VAL A 197 -7.26 21.53 -4.62
CA VAL A 197 -6.95 20.12 -4.86
C VAL A 197 -7.58 19.70 -6.18
N ARG A 198 -6.81 19.05 -7.05
CA ARG A 198 -7.30 18.38 -8.27
C ARG A 198 -6.80 16.94 -8.23
N ILE A 199 -7.61 16.00 -8.70
CA ILE A 199 -7.27 14.59 -8.76
C ILE A 199 -7.46 14.15 -10.21
N GLU A 200 -6.44 13.51 -10.78
CA GLU A 200 -6.49 12.93 -12.13
C GLU A 200 -6.04 11.46 -12.08
N GLU A 201 -6.72 10.62 -12.86
CA GLU A 201 -6.45 9.20 -13.05
C GLU A 201 -5.75 9.00 -14.40
N PHE A 202 -4.85 8.01 -14.47
CA PHE A 202 -4.10 7.70 -15.67
C PHE A 202 -4.17 6.20 -16.01
N ASP A 203 -4.09 5.91 -17.31
CA ASP A 203 -4.25 4.56 -17.90
C ASP A 203 -2.94 3.75 -17.99
N SER A 204 -1.80 4.26 -17.50
CA SER A 204 -0.58 3.46 -17.28
C SER A 204 0.41 4.17 -16.37
N PRO A 205 1.32 3.46 -15.65
CA PRO A 205 2.39 4.09 -14.90
C PRO A 205 3.35 4.87 -15.82
N ARG A 206 3.48 4.42 -17.08
CA ARG A 206 4.25 5.12 -18.11
C ARG A 206 3.61 6.45 -18.51
N LEU A 207 2.28 6.48 -18.64
CA LEU A 207 1.53 7.70 -18.94
C LEU A 207 1.59 8.68 -17.75
N LEU A 208 1.46 8.15 -16.52
CA LEU A 208 1.68 8.90 -15.30
C LEU A 208 3.07 9.56 -15.27
N ASP A 209 4.13 8.77 -15.49
CA ASP A 209 5.51 9.26 -15.54
C ASP A 209 5.69 10.35 -16.60
N TYR A 210 5.13 10.14 -17.80
CA TYR A 210 5.16 11.10 -18.89
C TYR A 210 4.49 12.43 -18.51
N GLU A 211 3.28 12.38 -17.95
CA GLU A 211 2.52 13.58 -17.59
C GLU A 211 3.18 14.37 -16.46
N ILE A 212 3.76 13.71 -15.46
CA ILE A 212 4.51 14.39 -14.39
C ILE A 212 5.71 15.17 -14.98
N ILE A 213 6.43 14.57 -15.92
CA ILE A 213 7.55 15.23 -16.61
C ILE A 213 7.05 16.43 -17.43
N GLU A 214 5.95 16.28 -18.18
CA GLU A 214 5.40 17.37 -18.99
C GLU A 214 4.85 18.53 -18.13
N ILE A 215 4.22 18.22 -17.01
CA ILE A 215 3.77 19.23 -16.04
C ILE A 215 4.96 19.99 -15.48
N ALA A 216 6.02 19.28 -15.07
CA ALA A 216 7.24 19.92 -14.58
C ALA A 216 7.88 20.81 -15.66
N LYS A 217 7.97 20.35 -16.91
CA LYS A 217 8.47 21.14 -18.04
C LYS A 217 7.66 22.42 -18.23
N ARG A 218 6.32 22.33 -18.24
CA ARG A 218 5.43 23.50 -18.36
C ARG A 218 5.65 24.50 -17.23
N LYS A 219 5.70 24.05 -15.97
CA LYS A 219 5.92 24.93 -14.82
C LYS A 219 7.28 25.61 -14.82
N LEU A 220 8.34 24.88 -15.17
CA LEU A 220 9.67 25.45 -15.35
C LEU A 220 9.69 26.51 -16.47
N ALA A 221 9.00 26.24 -17.59
CA ALA A 221 8.85 27.22 -18.67
C ALA A 221 8.09 28.48 -18.24
N ASP A 222 7.11 28.35 -17.34
CA ASP A 222 6.37 29.46 -16.73
C ASP A 222 7.19 30.27 -15.69
N GLY A 223 8.46 29.90 -15.45
CA GLY A 223 9.37 30.60 -14.53
C GLY A 223 9.32 30.13 -13.07
N TYR A 224 8.66 29.00 -12.79
CA TYR A 224 8.67 28.41 -11.45
C TYR A 224 10.02 27.74 -11.14
N HIS A 225 10.37 27.70 -9.86
CA HIS A 225 11.55 27.02 -9.35
C HIS A 225 11.13 25.78 -8.56
N ILE A 226 11.88 24.69 -8.69
CA ILE A 226 11.72 23.52 -7.84
C ILE A 226 12.43 23.80 -6.51
N THR A 227 11.67 23.80 -5.42
CA THR A 227 12.16 24.09 -4.06
C THR A 227 12.22 22.86 -3.16
N ALA A 228 11.43 21.83 -3.46
CA ALA A 228 11.50 20.57 -2.73
C ALA A 228 11.17 19.39 -3.64
N VAL A 229 11.92 18.31 -3.46
CA VAL A 229 11.68 17.04 -4.11
C VAL A 229 11.71 15.95 -3.06
N LYS A 230 10.66 15.13 -3.01
CA LYS A 230 10.62 13.92 -2.19
C LYS A 230 10.25 12.75 -3.08
N GLY A 231 10.97 11.65 -2.92
CA GLY A 231 10.77 10.43 -3.68
C GLY A 231 11.28 9.23 -2.87
N PRO A 232 11.26 8.03 -3.46
CA PRO A 232 11.89 6.86 -2.85
C PRO A 232 13.41 7.07 -2.70
N ASP A 233 14.04 6.38 -1.74
CA ASP A 233 15.49 6.47 -1.46
C ASP A 233 16.36 5.93 -2.62
N ARG A 234 15.76 5.29 -3.63
CA ARG A 234 16.44 4.80 -4.84
C ARG A 234 16.22 5.72 -6.04
N ALA A 235 17.15 5.65 -7.00
CA ALA A 235 17.11 6.41 -8.24
C ALA A 235 15.78 6.21 -9.01
N PHE A 236 14.92 7.23 -9.00
CA PHE A 236 13.66 7.23 -9.73
C PHE A 236 13.79 8.05 -11.02
N LYS A 237 13.74 7.40 -12.18
CA LYS A 237 14.09 8.00 -13.48
C LYS A 237 13.30 9.27 -13.82
N PRO A 238 11.96 9.33 -13.65
CA PRO A 238 11.22 10.58 -13.85
C PRO A 238 11.69 11.73 -12.95
N LEU A 239 12.04 11.44 -11.69
CA LEU A 239 12.53 12.43 -10.74
C LEU A 239 13.89 12.99 -11.17
N LEU A 240 14.81 12.11 -11.55
CA LEU A 240 16.13 12.48 -12.06
C LEU A 240 16.01 13.35 -13.31
N ASN A 241 15.16 12.97 -14.26
CA ASN A 241 14.91 13.75 -15.46
C ASN A 241 14.39 15.17 -15.13
N ILE A 242 13.44 15.29 -14.20
CA ILE A 242 12.88 16.59 -13.81
C ILE A 242 13.93 17.46 -13.13
N ILE A 243 14.74 16.88 -12.23
CA ILE A 243 15.85 17.58 -11.58
C ILE A 243 16.87 18.07 -12.61
N GLU A 244 17.25 17.23 -13.58
CA GLU A 244 18.17 17.60 -14.66
C GLU A 244 17.64 18.76 -15.51
N ILE A 245 16.36 18.71 -15.90
CA ILE A 245 15.70 19.79 -16.65
C ILE A 245 15.70 21.10 -15.85
N ALA A 246 15.41 21.05 -14.54
CA ALA A 246 15.42 22.22 -13.69
C ALA A 246 16.83 22.79 -13.46
N LYS A 247 17.83 21.93 -13.25
CA LYS A 247 19.25 22.32 -13.14
C LYS A 247 19.76 22.98 -14.42
N ALA A 248 19.44 22.42 -15.59
CA ALA A 248 19.82 23.01 -16.89
C ALA A 248 19.24 24.42 -17.10
N ARG A 249 18.19 24.78 -16.36
CA ARG A 249 17.54 26.10 -16.42
C ARG A 249 17.91 27.02 -15.25
N ASN A 250 18.80 26.60 -14.34
CA ASN A 250 19.08 27.29 -13.07
C ASN A 250 17.81 27.50 -12.20
N GLN A 251 16.84 26.59 -12.29
CA GLN A 251 15.54 26.66 -11.61
C GLN A 251 15.38 25.58 -10.53
N PHE A 252 16.49 25.10 -9.98
CA PHE A 252 16.52 24.09 -8.93
C PHE A 252 17.26 24.63 -7.70
N SER A 253 16.53 24.77 -6.60
CA SER A 253 17.10 25.14 -5.30
C SER A 253 17.22 23.87 -4.46
N SER A 254 18.45 23.38 -4.24
CA SER A 254 18.67 22.26 -3.32
C SER A 254 18.38 22.70 -1.89
N ILE A 255 17.55 21.94 -1.16
CA ILE A 255 17.50 21.92 0.31
C ILE A 255 18.17 20.64 0.76
#